data_AF-A0A8J3I0K5-F1
#
_entry.id   AF-A0A8J3I0K5-F1
#
_cell.length_a   1.000
_cell.length_b   1.000
_cell.length_c   1.000
_cell.angle_alpha   90.00
_cell.angle_beta   90.00
_cell.angle_gamma   90.00
#
_symmetry.space_group_name_H-M   'P 1'
#
loop_
_entity.id
_entity.type
_entity.pdbx_description
1 polymer ?
#
loop_
_entity_poly.entity_id
_entity_poly.type
_entity_poly.pdbx_seq_one_letter_code
_entity_poly.pdbx_strand_id
1 'polypeptide(L)'
;MRSYGPNPLTVVISLLALCALLGYFLLRTFQPSAAMPVDCPTLLREADYPSIIALPPGQQNIPSVQLNPSLDANQPLAFVQVENQTNSRHSLDVYLYGCSMQETIQRLTPTLTPLFQQHDLLQGTASITSAHTLSIGELDPTLTENIRILMQPWQQMLYHEYRWLNNGFVQIPFPSVYPVLSRAEGEQLQQQANDGTQLPWSDPLTTVSTMAQQLLHWPTASTHIVVRDQSDTTAHVTLTLDESTLGLDVTLQRLIQSDQNGIWFVTTAASPGLNLDQSSLNAPISSPMVINGKLTTSQSKLIPSARLFDHTLTRLAVLNADALTLQSNGDFHGTLHYTNDLPGQPSLLLLSFTPPGEDSSPNALLLTNVLLS
;
A
#
# COMPACT_ATOMS: atom_id res chain seq x y z
N MET A 1 101.50 4.86 5.53
CA MET A 1 100.12 4.32 5.38
C MET A 1 99.42 5.12 4.29
N ARG A 2 99.21 4.54 3.10
CA ARG A 2 98.44 5.19 2.01
C ARG A 2 96.98 4.79 2.18
N SER A 3 96.15 5.77 2.50
CA SER A 3 94.69 5.61 2.56
C SER A 3 94.15 5.41 1.14
N TYR A 4 93.65 4.20 0.85
CA TYR A 4 92.89 3.91 -0.36
C TYR A 4 91.46 4.43 -0.15
N GLY A 5 91.19 5.63 -0.62
CA GLY A 5 89.82 6.14 -0.73
C GLY A 5 89.04 5.37 -1.80
N PRO A 6 87.73 5.17 -1.63
CA PRO A 6 86.91 4.49 -2.61
C PRO A 6 86.96 5.23 -3.95
N ASN A 7 87.06 4.46 -5.03
CA ASN A 7 87.09 4.98 -6.39
C ASN A 7 85.74 5.70 -6.67
N PRO A 8 85.73 6.97 -7.09
CA PRO A 8 84.49 7.77 -7.26
C PRO A 8 83.45 7.08 -8.16
N LEU A 9 83.90 6.26 -9.12
CA LEU A 9 83.03 5.47 -9.98
C LEU A 9 82.12 4.51 -9.18
N THR A 10 82.68 3.84 -8.16
CA THR A 10 81.96 2.86 -7.34
C THR A 10 80.87 3.51 -6.50
N VAL A 11 81.11 4.75 -6.05
CA VAL A 11 80.13 5.56 -5.31
C VAL A 11 78.95 5.92 -6.22
N VAL A 12 79.22 6.37 -7.45
CA VAL A 12 78.18 6.76 -8.41
C VAL A 12 77.30 5.57 -8.81
N ILE A 13 77.90 4.41 -9.09
CA ILE A 13 77.15 3.20 -9.45
C ILE A 13 76.28 2.73 -8.29
N SER A 14 76.80 2.78 -7.05
CA SER A 14 76.03 2.41 -5.86
C SER A 14 74.82 3.33 -5.64
N LEU A 15 74.99 4.63 -5.91
CA LEU A 15 73.92 5.62 -5.77
C LEU A 15 72.83 5.42 -6.82
N LEU A 16 73.21 5.13 -8.08
CA LEU A 16 72.26 4.79 -9.15
C LEU A 16 71.49 3.50 -8.86
N ALA A 17 72.17 2.47 -8.35
CA ALA A 17 71.52 1.22 -7.94
C ALA A 17 70.53 1.44 -6.79
N LEU A 18 70.88 2.28 -5.81
CA LEU A 18 69.99 2.64 -4.71
C LEU A 18 68.75 3.40 -5.21
N CYS A 19 68.91 4.36 -6.12
CA CYS A 19 67.79 5.09 -6.74
C CYS A 19 66.87 4.17 -7.54
N ALA A 20 67.42 3.22 -8.30
CA ALA A 20 66.63 2.24 -9.04
C ALA A 20 65.85 1.31 -8.09
N LEU A 21 66.47 0.89 -6.99
CA LEU A 21 65.83 0.04 -5.98
C LEU A 21 64.71 0.79 -5.25
N LEU A 22 64.93 2.05 -4.87
CA LEU A 22 63.92 2.94 -4.28
C LEU A 22 62.74 3.17 -5.25
N GLY A 23 63.04 3.43 -6.53
CA GLY A 23 62.02 3.55 -7.57
C GLY A 23 61.18 2.27 -7.73
N TYR A 24 61.83 1.10 -7.69
CA TYR A 24 61.16 -0.19 -7.76
C TYR A 24 60.24 -0.46 -6.55
N PHE A 25 60.69 -0.13 -5.33
CA PHE A 25 59.87 -0.25 -4.13
C PHE A 25 58.66 0.70 -4.15
N LEU A 26 58.86 1.95 -4.56
CA LEU A 26 57.77 2.93 -4.71
C LEU A 26 56.74 2.48 -5.76
N LEU A 27 57.19 1.90 -6.88
CA LEU A 27 56.29 1.37 -7.91
C LEU A 27 55.51 0.14 -7.44
N ARG A 28 56.07 -0.69 -6.55
CA ARG A 28 55.36 -1.85 -5.98
C ARG A 28 54.40 -1.50 -4.85
N THR A 29 54.68 -0.48 -4.04
CA THR A 29 53.72 -0.03 -3.00
C THR A 29 52.51 0.68 -3.60
N PHE A 30 52.63 1.18 -4.83
CA PHE A 30 51.54 1.75 -5.62
C PHE A 30 51.00 0.79 -6.69
N GLN A 31 50.89 -0.52 -6.39
CA GLN A 31 49.86 -1.29 -7.10
C GLN A 31 48.52 -0.94 -6.43
N PRO A 32 47.67 -0.09 -7.04
CA PRO A 32 46.30 0.01 -6.57
C PRO A 32 45.75 -1.41 -6.64
N SER A 33 45.37 -1.98 -5.48
CA SER A 33 44.55 -3.19 -5.47
C SER A 33 43.45 -2.95 -6.48
N ALA A 34 43.38 -3.78 -7.52
CA ALA A 34 42.30 -3.71 -8.48
C ALA A 34 41.03 -3.88 -7.64
N ALA A 35 40.34 -2.77 -7.37
CA ALA A 35 39.07 -2.80 -6.67
C ALA A 35 38.21 -3.77 -7.47
N MET A 36 37.83 -4.89 -6.83
CA MET A 36 36.97 -5.86 -7.48
C MET A 36 35.75 -5.10 -8.01
N PRO A 37 35.25 -5.43 -9.22
CA PRO A 37 34.01 -4.84 -9.69
C PRO A 37 32.94 -5.10 -8.65
N VAL A 38 32.49 -4.05 -7.97
CA VAL A 38 31.36 -4.15 -7.05
C VAL A 38 30.16 -4.49 -7.93
N ASP A 39 29.42 -5.54 -7.59
CA ASP A 39 28.16 -5.87 -8.22
C ASP A 39 26.99 -5.26 -7.42
N CYS A 40 25.79 -5.26 -7.99
CA CYS A 40 24.63 -4.70 -7.33
C CYS A 40 24.28 -5.36 -5.97
N PRO A 41 24.31 -6.70 -5.83
CA PRO A 41 24.10 -7.34 -4.54
C PRO A 41 25.12 -6.90 -3.47
N THR A 42 26.39 -6.78 -3.83
CA THR A 42 27.45 -6.31 -2.93
C THR A 42 27.22 -4.85 -2.55
N LEU A 43 26.90 -3.98 -3.52
CA LEU A 43 26.61 -2.57 -3.27
C LEU A 43 25.43 -2.41 -2.29
N LEU A 44 24.34 -3.12 -2.50
CA LEU A 44 23.16 -3.04 -1.61
C LEU A 44 23.47 -3.54 -0.19
N ARG A 45 24.32 -4.55 -0.04
CA ARG A 45 24.70 -5.09 1.27
C ARG A 45 25.68 -4.19 2.03
N GLU A 46 26.62 -3.56 1.32
CA GLU A 46 27.74 -2.83 1.91
C GLU A 46 27.56 -1.31 1.90
N ALA A 47 26.44 -0.81 1.36
CA ALA A 47 26.10 0.60 1.38
C ALA A 47 26.01 1.13 2.81
N ASP A 48 26.61 2.30 3.03
CA ASP A 48 26.53 3.05 4.27
C ASP A 48 25.23 3.86 4.31
N TYR A 49 24.10 3.17 4.49
CA TYR A 49 22.77 3.79 4.54
C TYR A 49 22.66 4.98 5.52
N PRO A 50 23.29 4.97 6.71
CA PRO A 50 23.33 6.14 7.58
C PRO A 50 23.87 7.42 6.92
N SER A 51 24.93 7.32 6.12
CA SER A 51 25.49 8.50 5.42
C SER A 51 24.67 8.89 4.19
N ILE A 52 24.00 7.93 3.54
CA ILE A 52 23.12 8.18 2.38
C ILE A 52 21.84 8.90 2.81
N ILE A 53 21.24 8.52 3.93
CA ILE A 53 19.95 9.04 4.41
C ILE A 53 20.07 10.43 5.06
N ALA A 54 21.29 10.91 5.33
CA ALA A 54 21.56 12.20 5.97
C ALA A 54 20.81 12.37 7.30
N LEU A 55 20.97 11.40 8.21
CA LEU A 55 20.34 11.41 9.53
C LEU A 55 20.72 12.68 10.32
N PRO A 56 19.76 13.37 10.98
CA PRO A 56 20.01 14.50 11.85
C PRO A 56 21.10 14.20 12.91
N PRO A 57 21.99 15.17 13.22
CA PRO A 57 23.02 14.99 14.22
C PRO A 57 22.40 14.71 15.60
N GLY A 58 22.74 13.57 16.18
CA GLY A 58 22.19 13.09 17.46
C GLY A 58 21.23 11.91 17.35
N GLN A 59 20.79 11.54 16.14
CA GLN A 59 20.09 10.28 15.87
C GLN A 59 21.10 9.19 15.49
N GLN A 60 21.37 8.27 16.43
CA GLN A 60 22.28 7.13 16.23
C GLN A 60 21.53 5.82 15.95
N ASN A 61 20.26 5.89 15.55
CA ASN A 61 19.51 4.66 15.30
C ASN A 61 20.03 4.03 14.02
N ILE A 62 20.57 2.83 14.17
CA ILE A 62 21.05 2.01 13.06
C ILE A 62 19.82 1.64 12.23
N PRO A 63 19.80 1.97 10.92
CA PRO A 63 18.69 1.58 10.07
C PRO A 63 18.52 0.06 10.07
N SER A 64 17.27 -0.40 10.17
CA SER A 64 16.94 -1.80 9.90
C SER A 64 16.95 -1.99 8.39
N VAL A 65 17.76 -2.93 7.89
CA VAL A 65 17.94 -3.18 6.44
C VAL A 65 17.55 -4.61 6.13
N GLN A 66 16.54 -4.79 5.28
CA GLN A 66 16.18 -6.06 4.67
C GLN A 66 16.63 -6.07 3.21
N LEU A 67 17.49 -7.02 2.86
CA LEU A 67 17.97 -7.22 1.49
C LEU A 67 17.03 -8.11 0.70
N ASN A 68 16.86 -7.78 -0.59
CA ASN A 68 15.98 -8.47 -1.53
C ASN A 68 14.60 -8.78 -0.92
N PRO A 69 13.85 -7.75 -0.45
CA PRO A 69 12.46 -7.93 -0.10
C PRO A 69 11.71 -8.59 -1.25
N SER A 70 10.79 -9.50 -0.91
CA SER A 70 9.99 -10.24 -1.89
C SER A 70 8.93 -9.33 -2.52
N LEU A 71 9.38 -8.41 -3.37
CA LEU A 71 8.58 -7.49 -4.17
C LEU A 71 8.75 -7.87 -5.65
N ASP A 72 7.72 -7.67 -6.46
CA ASP A 72 7.74 -7.95 -7.91
C ASP A 72 8.62 -6.96 -8.73
N ALA A 73 9.55 -6.29 -8.09
CA ALA A 73 10.58 -5.51 -8.77
C ALA A 73 11.60 -6.50 -9.34
N ASN A 74 11.71 -6.55 -10.67
CA ASN A 74 12.68 -7.40 -11.39
C ASN A 74 14.15 -6.95 -11.20
N GLN A 75 14.51 -6.47 -10.01
CA GLN A 75 15.83 -5.98 -9.66
C GLN A 75 16.13 -6.21 -8.16
N PRO A 76 17.42 -6.33 -7.78
CA PRO A 76 17.82 -6.34 -6.38
C PRO A 76 17.38 -5.08 -5.65
N LEU A 77 16.88 -5.25 -4.42
CA LEU A 77 16.34 -4.17 -3.59
C LEU A 77 16.93 -4.21 -2.18
N ALA A 78 16.96 -3.05 -1.52
CA ALA A 78 17.17 -2.93 -0.09
C ALA A 78 16.03 -2.11 0.52
N PHE A 79 15.33 -2.71 1.46
CA PHE A 79 14.28 -2.08 2.26
C PHE A 79 14.88 -1.58 3.57
N VAL A 80 14.85 -0.27 3.77
CA VAL A 80 15.53 0.40 4.88
C VAL A 80 14.50 1.15 5.70
N GLN A 81 14.51 0.91 7.01
CA GLN A 81 13.63 1.53 7.98
C GLN A 81 14.46 2.25 9.03
N VAL A 82 14.11 3.51 9.31
CA VAL A 82 14.79 4.34 10.31
C VAL A 82 13.76 4.82 11.32
N GLU A 83 13.81 4.27 12.52
CA GLU A 83 12.99 4.75 13.63
C GLU A 83 13.61 5.98 14.27
N ASN A 84 12.82 7.01 14.48
CA ASN A 84 13.20 8.18 15.25
C ASN A 84 12.66 8.04 16.69
N GLN A 85 13.44 7.43 17.57
CA GLN A 85 13.06 7.25 18.98
C GLN A 85 13.26 8.52 19.84
N THR A 86 13.90 9.55 19.28
CA THR A 86 14.21 10.79 20.02
C THR A 86 13.06 11.80 20.00
N ASN A 87 12.13 11.68 19.05
CA ASN A 87 10.93 12.49 19.05
C ASN A 87 9.86 11.82 19.92
N SER A 88 9.03 12.62 20.60
CA SER A 88 7.90 12.09 21.39
C SER A 88 6.83 11.39 20.54
N ARG A 89 6.98 11.45 19.21
CA ARG A 89 6.04 10.96 18.20
C ARG A 89 6.37 9.56 17.70
N HIS A 90 7.55 9.01 18.01
CA HIS A 90 8.06 7.73 17.52
C HIS A 90 7.84 7.58 16.00
N SER A 91 8.42 8.49 15.22
CA SER A 91 8.22 8.46 13.76
C SER A 91 9.09 7.42 13.06
N LEU A 92 8.63 6.95 11.91
CA LEU A 92 9.34 6.02 11.05
C LEU A 92 9.59 6.63 9.67
N ASP A 93 10.84 6.56 9.21
CA ASP A 93 11.19 6.84 7.82
C ASP A 93 11.46 5.52 7.08
N VAL A 94 11.00 5.44 5.84
CA VAL A 94 11.00 4.23 5.03
C VAL A 94 11.62 4.52 3.67
N TYR A 95 12.55 3.67 3.25
CA TYR A 95 13.24 3.79 1.97
C TYR A 95 13.28 2.44 1.28
N LEU A 96 13.11 2.44 -0.05
CA LEU A 96 13.53 1.33 -0.90
C LEU A 96 14.59 1.82 -1.86
N TYR A 97 15.74 1.16 -1.83
CA TYR A 97 16.81 1.37 -2.79
C TYR A 97 16.87 0.22 -3.77
N GLY A 98 17.03 0.54 -5.05
CA GLY A 98 17.42 -0.40 -6.08
C GLY A 98 18.88 -0.22 -6.45
N CYS A 99 19.37 -1.14 -7.27
CA CYS A 99 20.67 -0.98 -7.91
C CYS A 99 20.58 -1.26 -9.40
N SER A 100 21.18 -0.38 -10.20
CA SER A 100 21.33 -0.57 -11.63
C SER A 100 22.81 -0.47 -12.03
N MET A 101 23.18 -1.21 -13.08
CA MET A 101 24.52 -1.09 -13.67
C MET A 101 24.51 0.09 -14.64
N GLN A 102 25.25 1.15 -14.32
CA GLN A 102 25.38 2.30 -15.20
C GLN A 102 26.62 2.14 -16.09
N GLU A 103 26.42 2.24 -17.40
CA GLU A 103 27.52 2.22 -18.37
C GLU A 103 28.17 3.61 -18.42
N THR A 104 29.42 3.68 -17.97
CA THR A 104 30.28 4.83 -18.19
C THR A 104 31.30 4.47 -19.28
N ILE A 105 31.84 5.47 -19.98
CA ILE A 105 32.74 5.37 -21.17
C ILE A 105 33.84 4.29 -21.08
N GLN A 106 34.21 3.81 -19.88
CA GLN A 106 35.23 2.79 -19.68
C GLN A 106 34.84 1.62 -18.75
N ARG A 107 33.70 1.67 -18.02
CA ARG A 107 33.31 0.65 -17.03
C ARG A 107 31.80 0.63 -16.75
N LEU A 108 31.28 -0.55 -16.43
CA LEU A 108 29.98 -0.73 -15.79
C LEU A 108 30.15 -0.54 -14.28
N THR A 109 29.48 0.44 -13.70
CA THR A 109 29.52 0.72 -12.26
C THR A 109 28.13 0.58 -11.65
N PRO A 110 27.94 -0.22 -10.59
CA PRO A 110 26.66 -0.29 -9.90
C PRO A 110 26.36 1.06 -9.26
N THR A 111 25.12 1.50 -9.36
CA THR A 111 24.65 2.75 -8.76
C THR A 111 23.42 2.46 -7.91
N LEU A 112 23.47 2.88 -6.65
CA LEU A 112 22.34 2.81 -5.72
C LEU A 112 21.35 3.92 -6.08
N THR A 113 20.08 3.58 -6.25
CA THR A 113 19.03 4.53 -6.66
C THR A 113 17.85 4.45 -5.69
N PRO A 114 17.40 5.56 -5.11
CA PRO A 114 16.17 5.56 -4.32
C PRO A 114 14.97 5.33 -5.25
N LEU A 115 14.15 4.33 -4.92
CA LEU A 115 12.96 3.95 -5.67
C LEU A 115 11.67 4.31 -4.95
N PHE A 116 11.72 4.39 -3.62
CA PHE A 116 10.63 4.80 -2.77
C PHE A 116 11.19 5.49 -1.52
N GLN A 117 10.47 6.50 -1.04
CA GLN A 117 10.81 7.20 0.18
C GLN A 117 9.55 7.76 0.83
N GLN A 118 9.41 7.54 2.13
CA GLN A 118 8.35 8.10 2.97
C GLN A 118 8.97 8.49 4.30
N HIS A 119 8.60 9.65 4.84
CA HIS A 119 9.19 10.21 6.06
C HIS A 119 8.14 10.47 7.12
N ASP A 120 8.61 10.56 8.36
CA ASP A 120 7.88 11.07 9.51
C ASP A 120 6.54 10.38 9.78
N LEU A 121 6.43 9.09 9.43
CA LEU A 121 5.21 8.30 9.68
C LEU A 121 4.96 8.23 11.19
N LEU A 122 3.88 8.85 11.65
CA LEU A 122 3.56 8.95 13.08
C LEU A 122 3.25 7.57 13.65
N GLN A 123 4.03 7.09 14.62
CA GLN A 123 3.94 5.70 15.11
C GLN A 123 3.92 4.69 13.95
N GLY A 124 4.73 4.96 12.93
CA GLY A 124 4.63 4.31 11.65
C GLY A 124 4.98 2.83 11.67
N THR A 125 4.45 2.12 10.68
CA THR A 125 4.80 0.72 10.39
C THR A 125 5.10 0.57 8.92
N ALA A 126 6.01 -0.32 8.56
CA ALA A 126 6.26 -0.66 7.16
C ALA A 126 6.63 -2.13 7.01
N SER A 127 6.02 -2.81 6.04
CA SER A 127 6.23 -4.23 5.81
C SER A 127 6.05 -4.60 4.34
N ILE A 128 6.59 -5.77 3.98
CA ILE A 128 6.34 -6.41 2.69
C ILE A 128 5.24 -7.43 2.92
N THR A 129 4.13 -7.29 2.21
CA THR A 129 2.94 -8.13 2.40
C THR A 129 3.10 -9.49 1.71
N SER A 130 2.21 -10.41 2.01
CA SER A 130 2.08 -11.70 1.32
C SER A 130 1.80 -11.57 -0.18
N ALA A 131 1.28 -10.42 -0.63
CA ALA A 131 1.00 -10.13 -2.03
C ALA A 131 2.16 -9.45 -2.77
N HIS A 132 3.37 -9.48 -2.20
CA HIS A 132 4.57 -8.87 -2.78
C HIS A 132 4.44 -7.36 -3.02
N THR A 133 3.71 -6.69 -2.13
CA THR A 133 3.53 -5.23 -2.11
C THR A 133 4.16 -4.61 -0.87
N LEU A 134 4.47 -3.33 -0.95
CA LEU A 134 4.91 -2.54 0.20
C LEU A 134 3.68 -1.98 0.91
N SER A 135 3.50 -2.30 2.18
CA SER A 135 2.49 -1.68 3.04
C SER A 135 3.16 -0.71 4.00
N ILE A 136 2.60 0.48 4.09
CA ILE A 136 3.02 1.52 5.04
C ILE A 136 1.82 1.94 5.84
N GLY A 137 1.97 2.06 7.15
CA GLY A 137 0.94 2.57 8.04
C GLY A 137 1.45 3.75 8.87
N GLU A 138 0.57 4.68 9.18
CA GLU A 138 0.77 5.71 10.19
C GLU A 138 -0.48 5.88 11.05
N LEU A 139 -0.33 6.36 12.28
CA LEU A 139 -1.47 6.62 13.16
C LEU A 139 -2.38 7.68 12.53
N ASP A 140 -3.68 7.37 12.43
CA ASP A 140 -4.66 8.32 11.94
C ASP A 140 -4.86 9.47 12.96
N PRO A 141 -4.48 10.72 12.61
CA PRO A 141 -4.62 11.86 13.51
C PRO A 141 -6.07 12.35 13.65
N THR A 142 -6.99 11.94 12.77
CA THR A 142 -8.39 12.36 12.76
C THR A 142 -9.24 11.58 13.77
N LEU A 143 -8.76 10.41 14.21
CA LEU A 143 -9.42 9.62 15.25
C LEU A 143 -9.36 10.34 16.59
N THR A 144 -10.52 10.56 17.20
CA THR A 144 -10.60 11.10 18.56
C THR A 144 -10.10 10.08 19.59
N GLU A 145 -9.61 10.54 20.74
CA GLU A 145 -9.12 9.65 21.80
C GLU A 145 -10.17 8.62 22.25
N ASN A 146 -11.43 9.03 22.36
CA ASN A 146 -12.53 8.15 22.75
C ASN A 146 -12.79 7.04 21.73
N ILE A 147 -12.53 7.29 20.44
CA ILE A 147 -12.64 6.27 19.39
C ILE A 147 -11.42 5.36 19.45
N ARG A 148 -10.20 5.93 19.57
CA ARG A 148 -8.95 5.16 19.65
C ARG A 148 -8.96 4.11 20.76
N ILE A 149 -9.42 4.45 21.98
CA ILE A 149 -9.44 3.50 23.10
C ILE A 149 -10.35 2.28 22.88
N LEU A 150 -11.28 2.35 21.93
CA LEU A 150 -12.20 1.26 21.58
C LEU A 150 -11.65 0.39 20.44
N MET A 151 -10.57 0.82 19.79
CA MET A 151 -9.98 0.19 18.61
C MET A 151 -8.68 -0.53 18.98
N GLN A 152 -8.40 -1.65 18.33
CA GLN A 152 -7.07 -2.26 18.40
C GLN A 152 -6.03 -1.30 17.81
N PRO A 153 -4.76 -1.33 18.28
CA PRO A 153 -3.73 -0.42 17.79
C PRO A 153 -3.60 -0.39 16.27
N TRP A 154 -3.67 -1.54 15.60
CA TRP A 154 -3.59 -1.63 14.14
C TRP A 154 -4.82 -1.03 13.42
N GLN A 155 -6.00 -1.00 14.03
CA GLN A 155 -7.19 -0.38 13.44
C GLN A 155 -7.12 1.16 13.51
N GLN A 156 -6.25 1.71 14.36
CA GLN A 156 -6.06 3.15 14.48
C GLN A 156 -5.13 3.70 13.38
N MET A 157 -4.56 2.81 12.56
CA MET A 157 -3.55 3.14 11.56
C MET A 157 -4.21 3.35 10.20
N LEU A 158 -3.83 4.42 9.52
CA LEU A 158 -4.08 4.61 8.11
C LEU A 158 -3.02 3.83 7.30
N TYR A 159 -3.45 2.86 6.51
CA TYR A 159 -2.56 2.05 5.69
C TYR A 159 -2.62 2.41 4.20
N HIS A 160 -1.44 2.48 3.59
CA HIS A 160 -1.22 2.64 2.16
C HIS A 160 -0.51 1.40 1.60
N GLU A 161 -1.04 0.84 0.52
CA GLU A 161 -0.42 -0.27 -0.19
C GLU A 161 0.18 0.22 -1.51
N TYR A 162 1.44 -0.14 -1.78
CA TYR A 162 2.18 0.24 -2.97
C TYR A 162 2.66 -0.99 -3.73
N ARG A 163 2.45 -1.00 -5.05
CA ARG A 163 2.98 -2.03 -5.94
C ARG A 163 4.01 -1.45 -6.88
N TRP A 164 5.04 -2.23 -7.19
CA TRP A 164 5.97 -1.91 -8.25
C TRP A 164 5.29 -2.07 -9.62
N LEU A 165 5.05 -0.96 -10.31
CA LEU A 165 4.43 -0.91 -11.63
C LEU A 165 5.14 0.15 -12.47
N ASN A 166 5.41 -0.14 -13.74
CA ASN A 166 6.00 0.82 -14.69
C ASN A 166 7.27 1.52 -14.16
N ASN A 167 8.18 0.76 -13.54
CA ASN A 167 9.44 1.26 -12.95
C ASN A 167 9.28 2.23 -11.76
N GLY A 168 8.13 2.23 -11.08
CA GLY A 168 7.94 3.00 -9.86
C GLY A 168 6.97 2.32 -8.89
N PHE A 169 6.89 2.83 -7.68
CA PHE A 169 5.86 2.43 -6.73
C PHE A 169 4.61 3.28 -6.95
N VAL A 170 3.50 2.60 -7.20
CA VAL A 170 2.19 3.22 -7.36
C VAL A 170 1.30 2.71 -6.24
N GLN A 171 0.58 3.63 -5.60
CA GLN A 171 -0.39 3.25 -4.59
C GLN A 171 -1.55 2.49 -5.25
N ILE A 172 -1.95 1.38 -4.65
CA ILE A 172 -3.06 0.54 -5.12
C ILE A 172 -4.09 0.33 -4.01
N PRO A 173 -5.38 0.15 -4.33
CA PRO A 173 -6.37 -0.23 -3.36
C PRO A 173 -6.28 -1.73 -3.03
N PHE A 174 -6.57 -2.09 -1.79
CA PHE A 174 -6.83 -3.49 -1.44
C PHE A 174 -8.20 -3.90 -2.02
N PRO A 175 -8.35 -5.08 -2.65
CA PRO A 175 -9.60 -5.47 -3.32
C PRO A 175 -10.83 -5.63 -2.42
N SER A 176 -10.67 -5.61 -1.11
CA SER A 176 -11.77 -5.73 -0.14
C SER A 176 -12.56 -4.43 -0.03
N VAL A 177 -13.89 -4.55 0.05
CA VAL A 177 -14.81 -3.50 0.48
C VAL A 177 -15.32 -3.72 1.91
N TYR A 178 -15.13 -4.93 2.47
CA TYR A 178 -15.51 -5.31 3.84
C TYR A 178 -14.83 -6.62 4.25
N PRO A 179 -14.36 -6.80 5.50
CA PRO A 179 -14.54 -5.91 6.66
C PRO A 179 -13.53 -4.77 6.77
N VAL A 180 -12.47 -4.80 5.97
CA VAL A 180 -11.37 -3.82 6.02
C VAL A 180 -11.02 -3.35 4.61
N LEU A 181 -10.43 -2.16 4.51
CA LEU A 181 -10.09 -1.52 3.23
C LEU A 181 -8.58 -1.56 2.92
N SER A 182 -7.77 -2.14 3.80
CA SER A 182 -6.33 -2.29 3.60
C SER A 182 -5.86 -3.74 3.74
N ARG A 183 -4.80 -4.09 3.00
CA ARG A 183 -4.19 -5.42 3.08
C ARG A 183 -3.57 -5.68 4.44
N ALA A 184 -2.90 -4.70 5.04
CA ALA A 184 -2.25 -4.84 6.34
C ALA A 184 -3.23 -5.27 7.42
N GLU A 185 -4.39 -4.62 7.51
CA GLU A 185 -5.45 -5.02 8.42
C GLU A 185 -5.98 -6.42 8.09
N GLY A 186 -6.14 -6.73 6.79
CA GLY A 186 -6.55 -8.06 6.34
C GLY A 186 -5.58 -9.16 6.78
N GLU A 187 -4.28 -8.91 6.72
CA GLU A 187 -3.25 -9.84 7.19
C GLU A 187 -3.25 -9.98 8.72
N GLN A 188 -3.47 -8.88 9.46
CA GLN A 188 -3.63 -8.95 10.93
C GLN A 188 -4.87 -9.77 11.33
N LEU A 189 -5.99 -9.58 10.64
CA LEU A 189 -7.20 -10.40 10.85
C LEU A 189 -6.95 -11.87 10.50
N GLN A 190 -6.25 -12.14 9.40
CA GLN A 190 -5.90 -13.52 9.03
C GLN A 190 -4.97 -14.16 10.08
N GLN A 191 -4.01 -13.40 10.63
CA GLN A 191 -3.14 -13.88 11.69
C GLN A 191 -3.94 -14.22 12.95
N GLN A 192 -4.88 -13.37 13.37
CA GLN A 192 -5.77 -13.67 14.49
C GLN A 192 -6.58 -14.95 14.27
N ALA A 193 -7.12 -15.16 13.07
CA ALA A 193 -7.82 -16.40 12.71
C ALA A 193 -6.89 -17.62 12.81
N ASN A 194 -5.67 -17.50 12.29
CA ASN A 194 -4.64 -18.56 12.34
C ASN A 194 -4.22 -18.89 13.79
N ASP A 195 -4.25 -17.90 14.68
CA ASP A 195 -4.01 -18.07 16.12
C ASP A 195 -5.23 -18.62 16.88
N GLY A 196 -6.31 -18.97 16.17
CA GLY A 196 -7.50 -19.61 16.73
C GLY A 196 -8.57 -18.64 17.23
N THR A 197 -8.44 -17.35 16.95
CA THR A 197 -9.47 -16.35 17.28
C THR A 197 -10.67 -16.55 16.37
N GLN A 198 -11.86 -16.72 16.95
CA GLN A 198 -13.09 -16.82 16.18
C GLN A 198 -13.50 -15.44 15.65
N LEU A 199 -13.43 -15.29 14.33
CA LEU A 199 -13.82 -14.06 13.64
C LEU A 199 -15.12 -14.28 12.86
N PRO A 200 -16.03 -13.27 12.81
CA PRO A 200 -17.29 -13.38 12.07
C PRO A 200 -17.09 -13.57 10.56
N TRP A 201 -15.92 -13.18 10.05
CA TRP A 201 -15.53 -13.35 8.64
C TRP A 201 -14.99 -14.75 8.29
N SER A 202 -15.07 -15.71 9.20
CA SER A 202 -14.74 -17.12 8.89
C SER A 202 -15.82 -17.80 8.04
N ASP A 203 -17.02 -17.24 8.03
CA ASP A 203 -18.19 -17.74 7.29
C ASP A 203 -18.70 -16.65 6.31
N PRO A 204 -18.96 -16.99 5.03
CA PRO A 204 -19.33 -16.00 4.03
C PRO A 204 -20.72 -15.40 4.28
N LEU A 205 -21.69 -16.17 4.78
CA LEU A 205 -23.04 -15.67 5.08
C LEU A 205 -23.02 -14.68 6.24
N THR A 206 -22.24 -14.98 7.28
CA THR A 206 -22.06 -14.11 8.44
C THR A 206 -21.37 -12.83 8.03
N THR A 207 -20.29 -12.91 7.23
CA THR A 207 -19.60 -11.75 6.65
C THR A 207 -20.57 -10.82 5.92
N VAL A 208 -21.38 -11.38 5.02
CA VAL A 208 -22.36 -10.63 4.23
C VAL A 208 -23.45 -10.02 5.12
N SER A 209 -23.96 -10.78 6.09
CA SER A 209 -24.97 -10.29 7.03
C SER A 209 -24.45 -9.12 7.86
N THR A 210 -23.21 -9.19 8.35
CA THR A 210 -22.60 -8.11 9.13
C THR A 210 -22.34 -6.87 8.25
N MET A 211 -21.87 -7.06 7.01
CA MET A 211 -21.74 -5.97 6.04
C MET A 211 -23.08 -5.25 5.81
N ALA A 212 -24.16 -6.00 5.54
CA ALA A 212 -25.49 -5.42 5.32
C ALA A 212 -26.00 -4.65 6.53
N GLN A 213 -25.75 -5.16 7.74
CA GLN A 213 -26.14 -4.49 8.98
C GLN A 213 -25.31 -3.21 9.23
N GLN A 214 -23.99 -3.27 9.06
CA GLN A 214 -23.08 -2.18 9.44
C GLN A 214 -23.02 -1.07 8.39
N LEU A 215 -22.94 -1.41 7.10
CA LEU A 215 -22.77 -0.44 6.02
C LEU A 215 -24.08 0.01 5.40
N LEU A 216 -25.03 -0.93 5.23
CA LEU A 216 -26.32 -0.64 4.57
C LEU A 216 -27.44 -0.33 5.57
N HIS A 217 -27.20 -0.58 6.87
CA HIS A 217 -28.19 -0.50 7.94
C HIS A 217 -29.43 -1.37 7.71
N TRP A 218 -29.27 -2.50 7.02
CA TRP A 218 -30.38 -3.42 6.79
C TRP A 218 -30.67 -4.24 8.05
N PRO A 219 -31.95 -4.33 8.47
CA PRO A 219 -32.31 -5.14 9.61
C PRO A 219 -32.15 -6.63 9.28
N THR A 220 -31.48 -7.37 10.15
CA THR A 220 -31.27 -8.82 10.00
C THR A 220 -32.59 -9.59 9.88
N ALA A 221 -33.63 -9.12 10.56
CA ALA A 221 -34.96 -9.76 10.55
C ALA A 221 -35.67 -9.69 9.17
N SER A 222 -35.27 -8.75 8.31
CA SER A 222 -35.89 -8.51 7.00
C SER A 222 -34.92 -8.72 5.83
N THR A 223 -33.75 -9.27 6.11
CA THR A 223 -32.73 -9.53 5.09
C THR A 223 -32.66 -11.03 4.83
N HIS A 224 -32.96 -11.43 3.60
CA HIS A 224 -32.77 -12.79 3.14
C HIS A 224 -31.43 -12.91 2.42
N ILE A 225 -30.65 -13.92 2.79
CA ILE A 225 -29.31 -14.14 2.25
C ILE A 225 -29.24 -15.57 1.71
N VAL A 226 -28.87 -15.71 0.44
CA VAL A 226 -28.80 -17.01 -0.25
C VAL A 226 -27.42 -17.17 -0.89
N VAL A 227 -26.71 -18.25 -0.55
CA VAL A 227 -25.50 -18.65 -1.28
C VAL A 227 -25.92 -19.20 -2.65
N ARG A 228 -25.42 -18.60 -3.73
CA ARG A 228 -25.62 -19.11 -5.09
C ARG A 228 -24.63 -20.22 -5.40
N ASP A 229 -23.37 -19.99 -5.08
CA ASP A 229 -22.30 -20.97 -5.20
C ASP A 229 -21.13 -20.62 -4.26
N GLN A 230 -20.31 -21.62 -3.95
CA GLN A 230 -19.15 -21.49 -3.09
C GLN A 230 -18.07 -22.49 -3.51
N SER A 231 -16.86 -21.99 -3.67
CA SER A 231 -15.61 -22.73 -3.83
C SER A 231 -14.70 -22.51 -2.63
N ASP A 232 -13.50 -23.09 -2.64
CA ASP A 232 -12.53 -22.90 -1.56
C ASP A 232 -12.07 -21.44 -1.44
N THR A 233 -12.08 -20.67 -2.52
CA THR A 233 -11.51 -19.31 -2.58
C THR A 233 -12.52 -18.20 -2.88
N THR A 234 -13.70 -18.56 -3.38
CA THR A 234 -14.71 -17.60 -3.86
C THR A 234 -16.11 -18.07 -3.48
N ALA A 235 -16.96 -17.14 -3.05
CA ALA A 235 -18.36 -17.38 -2.78
C ALA A 235 -19.21 -16.28 -3.43
N HIS A 236 -20.34 -16.66 -4.00
CA HIS A 236 -21.32 -15.73 -4.54
C HIS A 236 -22.61 -15.82 -3.74
N VAL A 237 -23.05 -14.68 -3.23
CA VAL A 237 -24.21 -14.56 -2.34
C VAL A 237 -25.14 -13.50 -2.89
N THR A 238 -26.45 -13.77 -2.85
CA THR A 238 -27.47 -12.77 -3.15
C THR A 238 -28.17 -12.37 -1.86
N LEU A 239 -28.32 -11.06 -1.64
CA LEU A 239 -29.17 -10.52 -0.57
C LEU A 239 -30.43 -9.91 -1.18
N THR A 240 -31.55 -10.09 -0.49
CA THR A 240 -32.79 -9.39 -0.78
C THR A 240 -33.38 -8.85 0.51
N LEU A 241 -34.03 -7.70 0.42
CA LEU A 241 -34.76 -7.10 1.53
C LEU A 241 -36.26 -7.38 1.37
N ASP A 242 -36.94 -7.76 2.46
CA ASP A 242 -38.38 -7.99 2.48
C ASP A 242 -39.14 -6.78 1.90
N GLU A 243 -40.22 -7.06 1.15
CA GLU A 243 -41.09 -6.04 0.56
C GLU A 243 -40.38 -5.07 -0.43
N SER A 244 -39.14 -5.39 -0.84
CA SER A 244 -38.36 -4.61 -1.81
C SER A 244 -38.04 -5.42 -3.06
N THR A 245 -37.94 -4.75 -4.21
CA THR A 245 -37.36 -5.33 -5.44
C THR A 245 -35.84 -5.34 -5.43
N LEU A 246 -35.21 -4.87 -4.35
CA LEU A 246 -33.77 -4.75 -4.20
C LEU A 246 -33.12 -6.12 -4.05
N GLY A 247 -32.35 -6.50 -5.07
CA GLY A 247 -31.37 -7.57 -5.02
C GLY A 247 -29.96 -7.00 -5.01
N LEU A 248 -29.09 -7.54 -4.16
CA LEU A 248 -27.67 -7.24 -4.11
C LEU A 248 -26.88 -8.51 -4.36
N ASP A 249 -26.13 -8.57 -5.45
CA ASP A 249 -25.19 -9.66 -5.73
C ASP A 249 -23.84 -9.31 -5.11
N VAL A 250 -23.34 -10.23 -4.28
CA VAL A 250 -22.13 -10.07 -3.48
C VAL A 250 -21.15 -11.18 -3.81
N THR A 251 -19.90 -10.79 -4.09
CA THR A 251 -18.78 -11.70 -4.29
C THR A 251 -17.85 -11.59 -3.11
N LEU A 252 -17.54 -12.73 -2.52
CA LEU A 252 -16.54 -12.86 -1.47
C LEU A 252 -15.35 -13.64 -1.98
N GLN A 253 -14.16 -13.26 -1.51
CA GLN A 253 -12.93 -13.97 -1.79
C GLN A 253 -12.07 -14.09 -0.55
N ARG A 254 -11.28 -15.15 -0.49
CA ARG A 254 -10.20 -15.29 0.48
C ARG A 254 -8.93 -14.66 -0.09
N LEU A 255 -8.64 -13.42 0.34
CA LEU A 255 -7.62 -12.57 -0.28
C LEU A 255 -6.20 -12.76 0.27
N ILE A 256 -6.06 -13.34 1.46
CA ILE A 256 -4.76 -13.54 2.14
C ILE A 256 -4.36 -15.02 2.14
N GLN A 257 -5.28 -15.90 2.53
CA GLN A 257 -5.04 -17.34 2.62
C GLN A 257 -6.18 -18.11 1.95
N SER A 258 -5.87 -18.91 0.93
CA SER A 258 -6.88 -19.54 0.06
C SER A 258 -7.47 -20.86 0.60
N ASP A 259 -6.98 -21.36 1.73
CA ASP A 259 -7.43 -22.63 2.33
C ASP A 259 -8.60 -22.44 3.30
N GLN A 260 -9.04 -23.51 3.98
CA GLN A 260 -10.19 -23.49 4.90
C GLN A 260 -10.03 -22.56 6.11
N ASN A 261 -8.82 -22.16 6.48
CA ASN A 261 -8.56 -21.20 7.56
C ASN A 261 -8.60 -19.74 7.06
N GLY A 262 -8.69 -19.54 5.75
CA GLY A 262 -8.84 -18.21 5.15
C GLY A 262 -10.14 -17.53 5.54
N ILE A 263 -10.04 -16.24 5.85
CA ILE A 263 -11.22 -15.40 6.11
C ILE A 263 -11.78 -14.81 4.81
N TRP A 264 -13.09 -14.54 4.81
CA TRP A 264 -13.83 -14.03 3.66
C TRP A 264 -13.85 -12.51 3.67
N PHE A 265 -13.48 -11.93 2.53
CA PHE A 265 -13.59 -10.50 2.26
C PHE A 265 -14.63 -10.29 1.18
N VAL A 266 -15.54 -9.34 1.37
CA VAL A 266 -16.40 -8.88 0.29
C VAL A 266 -15.53 -8.09 -0.68
N THR A 267 -15.55 -8.44 -1.96
CA THR A 267 -14.77 -7.77 -3.02
C THR A 267 -15.65 -6.95 -3.95
N THR A 268 -16.89 -7.38 -4.14
CA THR A 268 -17.89 -6.65 -4.91
C THR A 268 -19.25 -6.80 -4.26
N ALA A 269 -20.03 -5.74 -4.21
CA ALA A 269 -21.44 -5.80 -3.83
C ALA A 269 -22.23 -4.81 -4.70
N ALA A 270 -23.02 -5.33 -5.64
CA ALA A 270 -23.74 -4.50 -6.59
C ALA A 270 -25.08 -5.13 -7.00
N SER A 271 -26.08 -4.28 -7.23
CA SER A 271 -27.35 -4.71 -7.81
C SER A 271 -27.18 -5.02 -9.29
N PRO A 272 -27.88 -6.04 -9.83
CA PRO A 272 -27.83 -6.37 -11.25
C PRO A 272 -28.15 -5.15 -12.14
N GLY A 273 -27.33 -4.95 -13.17
CA GLY A 273 -27.53 -3.86 -14.15
C GLY A 273 -26.99 -2.49 -13.71
N LEU A 274 -26.47 -2.35 -12.49
CA LEU A 274 -25.76 -1.15 -12.04
C LEU A 274 -24.26 -1.31 -12.25
N ASN A 275 -23.66 -0.42 -13.05
CA ASN A 275 -22.23 -0.39 -13.32
C ASN A 275 -21.68 1.02 -13.15
N LEU A 276 -20.45 1.10 -12.65
CA LEU A 276 -19.70 2.33 -12.47
C LEU A 276 -18.50 2.32 -13.43
N ASP A 277 -18.19 3.46 -14.04
CA ASP A 277 -16.95 3.62 -14.77
C ASP A 277 -15.78 3.68 -13.77
N GLN A 278 -14.99 2.60 -13.72
CA GLN A 278 -13.85 2.49 -12.81
C GLN A 278 -12.59 3.16 -13.34
N SER A 279 -12.57 3.65 -14.59
CA SER A 279 -11.35 4.21 -15.19
C SER A 279 -10.80 5.40 -14.39
N SER A 280 -11.69 6.21 -13.80
CA SER A 280 -11.34 7.35 -12.94
C SER A 280 -11.06 6.99 -11.48
N LEU A 281 -11.23 5.72 -11.08
CA LEU A 281 -11.11 5.27 -9.68
C LEU A 281 -9.80 4.52 -9.37
N ASN A 282 -8.97 4.29 -10.39
CA ASN A 282 -7.74 3.50 -10.26
C ASN A 282 -6.55 4.27 -9.68
N ALA A 283 -6.71 5.55 -9.38
CA ALA A 283 -5.68 6.41 -8.80
C ALA A 283 -6.28 7.23 -7.64
N PRO A 284 -5.46 7.74 -6.71
CA PRO A 284 -5.93 8.66 -5.68
C PRO A 284 -6.68 9.86 -6.28
N ILE A 285 -7.89 10.10 -5.79
CA ILE A 285 -8.83 11.09 -6.32
C ILE A 285 -8.97 12.22 -5.32
N SER A 286 -8.77 13.46 -5.76
CA SER A 286 -9.02 14.65 -4.93
C SER A 286 -10.47 15.13 -5.05
N SER A 287 -10.95 15.86 -4.05
CA SER A 287 -12.23 16.56 -4.11
C SER A 287 -12.12 17.76 -5.08
N PRO A 288 -13.05 17.91 -6.05
CA PRO A 288 -14.22 17.08 -6.28
C PRO A 288 -13.95 15.83 -7.15
N MET A 289 -14.65 14.74 -6.86
CA MET A 289 -14.62 13.49 -7.62
C MET A 289 -15.76 13.42 -8.63
N VAL A 290 -15.45 13.09 -9.90
CA VAL A 290 -16.45 12.85 -10.94
C VAL A 290 -16.89 11.39 -10.91
N ILE A 291 -18.20 11.16 -10.93
CA ILE A 291 -18.84 9.84 -10.94
C ILE A 291 -19.64 9.70 -12.22
N ASN A 292 -19.41 8.62 -12.96
CA ASN A 292 -20.16 8.28 -14.17
C ASN A 292 -20.47 6.78 -14.19
N GLY A 293 -21.65 6.40 -14.65
CA GLY A 293 -21.99 4.99 -14.82
C GLY A 293 -23.34 4.79 -15.48
N LYS A 294 -23.84 3.56 -15.37
CA LYS A 294 -25.09 3.15 -16.00
C LYS A 294 -25.91 2.25 -15.09
N LEU A 295 -27.22 2.48 -15.06
CA LEU A 295 -28.21 1.66 -14.40
C LEU A 295 -29.22 1.15 -15.42
N THR A 296 -29.27 -0.17 -15.60
CA THR A 296 -30.28 -0.82 -16.44
C THR A 296 -31.47 -1.18 -15.56
N THR A 297 -32.51 -0.34 -15.57
CA THR A 297 -33.74 -0.57 -14.80
C THR A 297 -34.98 -0.29 -15.64
N SER A 298 -36.06 -1.04 -15.38
CA SER A 298 -37.38 -0.83 -15.98
C SER A 298 -38.19 0.27 -15.28
N GLN A 299 -37.67 0.84 -14.18
CA GLN A 299 -38.37 1.85 -13.39
C GLN A 299 -38.04 3.26 -13.86
N SER A 300 -39.08 4.07 -14.07
CA SER A 300 -38.95 5.33 -14.80
C SER A 300 -38.49 6.53 -13.95
N LYS A 301 -38.25 6.36 -12.64
CA LYS A 301 -37.80 7.47 -11.78
C LYS A 301 -37.10 6.97 -10.52
N LEU A 302 -35.79 7.11 -10.47
CA LEU A 302 -34.96 6.87 -9.28
C LEU A 302 -34.13 8.12 -8.99
N ILE A 303 -33.89 8.37 -7.71
CA ILE A 303 -33.08 9.46 -7.18
C ILE A 303 -31.74 8.84 -6.79
N PRO A 304 -30.64 9.15 -7.50
CA PRO A 304 -29.31 8.68 -7.12
C PRO A 304 -28.80 9.44 -5.90
N SER A 305 -28.08 8.76 -5.02
CA SER A 305 -27.32 9.37 -3.93
C SER A 305 -25.98 8.65 -3.74
N ALA A 306 -25.03 9.35 -3.13
CA ALA A 306 -23.72 8.80 -2.82
C ALA A 306 -23.36 9.00 -1.35
N ARG A 307 -22.65 8.02 -0.79
CA ARG A 307 -22.02 8.11 0.53
C ARG A 307 -20.57 7.66 0.41
N LEU A 308 -19.68 8.36 1.11
CA LEU A 308 -18.28 8.01 1.24
C LEU A 308 -18.01 7.57 2.68
N PHE A 309 -17.10 6.62 2.83
CA PHE A 309 -16.59 6.17 4.12
C PHE A 309 -15.07 6.20 4.11
N ASP A 310 -14.49 6.53 5.26
CA ASP A 310 -13.05 6.50 5.48
C ASP A 310 -12.51 5.07 5.64
N HIS A 311 -11.21 4.95 5.92
CA HIS A 311 -10.53 3.67 6.12
C HIS A 311 -11.11 2.84 7.28
N THR A 312 -11.74 3.48 8.27
CA THR A 312 -12.42 2.82 9.40
C THR A 312 -13.87 2.43 9.10
N LEU A 313 -14.32 2.63 7.85
CA LEU A 313 -15.71 2.49 7.43
C LEU A 313 -16.67 3.47 8.13
N THR A 314 -16.16 4.60 8.62
CA THR A 314 -16.96 5.69 9.17
C THR A 314 -17.33 6.68 8.07
N ARG A 315 -18.56 7.20 8.09
CA ARG A 315 -19.07 8.08 7.03
C ARG A 315 -18.32 9.40 6.97
N LEU A 316 -17.80 9.74 5.79
CA LEU A 316 -17.25 11.05 5.46
C LEU A 316 -18.35 12.06 5.07
N ALA A 317 -18.11 13.34 5.33
CA ALA A 317 -19.02 14.40 4.94
C ALA A 317 -18.96 14.65 3.42
N VAL A 318 -20.10 14.44 2.76
CA VAL A 318 -20.32 14.82 1.36
C VAL A 318 -21.08 16.15 1.36
N LEU A 319 -20.48 17.18 0.77
CA LEU A 319 -20.96 18.57 0.81
C LEU A 319 -22.13 18.83 -0.14
N ASN A 320 -22.38 17.91 -1.09
CA ASN A 320 -23.45 18.01 -2.07
C ASN A 320 -24.08 16.64 -2.34
N ALA A 321 -24.91 16.17 -1.41
CA ALA A 321 -25.51 14.83 -1.46
C ALA A 321 -26.39 14.56 -2.70
N ASP A 322 -27.00 15.60 -3.28
CA ASP A 322 -27.88 15.52 -4.47
C ASP A 322 -27.14 15.76 -5.80
N ALA A 323 -25.83 15.54 -5.84
CA ALA A 323 -25.01 15.92 -7.00
C ALA A 323 -25.02 14.92 -8.16
N LEU A 324 -25.63 13.75 -7.95
CA LEU A 324 -25.80 12.75 -8.99
C LEU A 324 -27.12 13.00 -9.73
N THR A 325 -27.10 12.81 -11.03
CA THR A 325 -28.31 12.85 -11.87
C THR A 325 -28.41 11.56 -12.67
N LEU A 326 -29.62 11.02 -12.78
CA LEU A 326 -29.93 9.84 -13.58
C LEU A 326 -30.73 10.29 -14.81
N GLN A 327 -30.22 9.97 -15.99
CA GLN A 327 -30.87 10.26 -17.26
C GLN A 327 -31.86 9.15 -17.66
N SER A 328 -32.79 9.46 -18.56
CA SER A 328 -33.82 8.53 -19.03
C SER A 328 -33.27 7.32 -19.78
N ASN A 329 -32.04 7.39 -20.29
CA ASN A 329 -31.34 6.28 -20.95
C ASN A 329 -30.62 5.34 -19.95
N GLY A 330 -30.71 5.62 -18.65
CA GLY A 330 -30.06 4.86 -17.57
C GLY A 330 -28.66 5.34 -17.23
N ASP A 331 -28.08 6.29 -17.97
CA ASP A 331 -26.76 6.84 -17.63
C ASP A 331 -26.89 7.77 -16.43
N PHE A 332 -25.97 7.64 -15.46
CA PHE A 332 -25.89 8.57 -14.34
C PHE A 332 -24.52 9.24 -14.31
N HIS A 333 -24.52 10.51 -13.91
CA HIS A 333 -23.31 11.31 -13.78
C HIS A 333 -23.45 12.34 -12.67
N GLY A 334 -22.33 12.77 -12.10
CA GLY A 334 -22.29 13.88 -11.18
C GLY A 334 -20.92 14.09 -10.56
N THR A 335 -20.83 15.09 -9.69
CA THR A 335 -19.57 15.54 -9.10
C THR A 335 -19.72 15.60 -7.59
N LEU A 336 -18.99 14.76 -6.86
CA LEU A 336 -19.03 14.69 -5.40
C LEU A 336 -17.95 15.57 -4.79
N HIS A 337 -18.37 16.51 -3.95
CA HIS A 337 -17.50 17.32 -3.12
C HIS A 337 -17.52 16.72 -1.71
N TYR A 338 -16.34 16.43 -1.17
CA TYR A 338 -16.18 15.85 0.15
C TYR A 338 -15.01 16.49 0.89
N THR A 339 -14.98 16.30 2.20
CA THR A 339 -13.85 16.61 3.06
C THR A 339 -12.99 15.36 3.24
N ASN A 340 -11.70 15.48 2.93
CA ASN A 340 -10.71 14.45 3.20
C ASN A 340 -9.47 15.13 3.78
N ASP A 341 -9.14 14.80 5.03
CA ASP A 341 -7.96 15.34 5.70
C ASP A 341 -6.76 14.37 5.63
N LEU A 342 -6.95 13.19 5.01
CA LEU A 342 -5.97 12.10 4.95
C LEU A 342 -5.64 11.76 3.48
N PRO A 343 -4.50 12.23 2.95
CA PRO A 343 -4.14 12.01 1.56
C PRO A 343 -3.85 10.53 1.30
N GLY A 344 -4.35 10.01 0.17
CA GLY A 344 -4.19 8.63 -0.23
C GLY A 344 -5.01 7.62 0.58
N GLN A 345 -5.98 8.02 1.41
CA GLN A 345 -6.67 7.04 2.26
C GLN A 345 -7.49 6.03 1.45
N PRO A 346 -7.44 4.72 1.80
CA PRO A 346 -8.44 3.76 1.35
C PRO A 346 -9.81 4.18 1.85
N SER A 347 -10.81 4.11 0.98
CA SER A 347 -12.17 4.56 1.28
C SER A 347 -13.19 3.75 0.51
N LEU A 348 -14.44 3.85 0.92
CA LEU A 348 -15.56 3.13 0.32
C LEU A 348 -16.57 4.12 -0.26
N LEU A 349 -16.98 3.89 -1.49
CA LEU A 349 -18.09 4.60 -2.14
C LEU A 349 -19.32 3.69 -2.18
N LEU A 350 -20.41 4.17 -1.59
CA LEU A 350 -21.73 3.58 -1.73
C LEU A 350 -22.60 4.47 -2.64
N LEU A 351 -23.04 3.91 -3.76
CA LEU A 351 -24.07 4.50 -4.61
C LEU A 351 -25.40 3.84 -4.32
N SER A 352 -26.46 4.63 -4.20
CA SER A 352 -27.82 4.14 -4.05
C SER A 352 -28.78 4.85 -4.98
N PHE A 353 -29.79 4.12 -5.45
CA PHE A 353 -30.83 4.64 -6.33
C PHE A 353 -32.19 4.32 -5.72
N THR A 354 -32.87 5.34 -5.24
CA THR A 354 -34.08 5.20 -4.44
C THR A 354 -35.29 5.77 -5.19
N PRO A 355 -36.46 5.13 -5.17
CA PRO A 355 -37.69 5.73 -5.68
C PRO A 355 -37.99 7.09 -5.04
N PRO A 356 -38.80 7.95 -5.69
CA PRO A 356 -39.32 9.13 -5.01
C PRO A 356 -40.36 8.73 -3.93
N GLY A 357 -40.15 9.16 -2.68
CA GLY A 357 -41.08 8.96 -1.55
C GLY A 357 -40.34 8.87 -0.20
N GLU A 358 -40.96 9.34 0.91
CA GLU A 358 -40.29 9.52 2.22
C GLU A 358 -39.79 8.22 2.89
N ASP A 359 -40.36 7.06 2.58
CA ASP A 359 -40.03 5.77 3.20
C ASP A 359 -39.55 4.71 2.20
N SER A 360 -38.99 5.12 1.07
CA SER A 360 -38.60 4.18 0.01
C SER A 360 -37.22 3.57 0.27
N SER A 361 -37.17 2.23 0.33
CA SER A 361 -35.91 1.48 0.30
C SER A 361 -35.21 1.67 -1.05
N PRO A 362 -33.86 1.65 -1.09
CA PRO A 362 -33.13 1.67 -2.36
C PRO A 362 -33.61 0.54 -3.29
N ASN A 363 -33.59 0.76 -4.60
CA ASN A 363 -33.87 -0.27 -5.60
C ASN A 363 -32.61 -0.77 -6.32
N ALA A 364 -31.53 0.00 -6.29
CA ALA A 364 -30.22 -0.46 -6.70
C ALA A 364 -29.13 0.13 -5.79
N LEU A 365 -28.08 -0.66 -5.55
CA LEU A 365 -26.93 -0.28 -4.75
C LEU A 365 -25.63 -0.76 -5.41
N LEU A 366 -24.54 -0.02 -5.21
CA LEU A 366 -23.19 -0.44 -5.58
C LEU A 366 -22.20 0.04 -4.52
N LEU A 367 -21.37 -0.88 -4.05
CA LEU A 367 -20.23 -0.64 -3.18
C LEU A 367 -18.93 -0.86 -3.97
N THR A 368 -18.01 0.10 -3.89
CA THR A 368 -16.69 0.01 -4.49
C THR A 368 -15.65 0.72 -3.64
N ASN A 369 -14.43 0.20 -3.63
CA ASN A 369 -13.30 0.91 -3.04
C ASN A 369 -12.90 2.12 -3.92
N VAL A 370 -12.33 3.13 -3.27
CA VAL A 370 -11.70 4.31 -3.89
C VAL A 370 -10.49 4.71 -3.05
N LEU A 371 -9.50 5.35 -3.67
CA LEU A 371 -8.40 6.01 -2.94
C LEU A 371 -8.68 7.51 -2.96
N LEU A 372 -8.79 8.14 -1.78
CA LEU A 372 -9.02 9.59 -1.68
C LEU A 372 -7.71 10.32 -1.45
N SER A 373 -7.44 11.39 -2.21
CA SER A 373 -6.29 12.28 -2.08
C SER A 373 -6.59 13.53 -1.27
#